data_AF-A0A7J4HZL2-F1
#
_entry.id   AF-A0A7J4HZL2-F1
#
_cell.length_a   1.000
_cell.length_b   1.000
_cell.length_c   1.000
_cell.angle_alpha   90.00
_cell.angle_beta   90.00
_cell.angle_gamma   90.00
#
_symmetry.space_group_name_H-M   'P 1'
#
loop_
_entity.id
_entity.type
_entity.pdbx_description
1 polymer ?
#
loop_
_entity_poly.entity_id
_entity_poly.type
_entity_poly.pdbx_seq_one_letter_code
_entity_poly.pdbx_strand_id
1 'polypeptide(L)'
;MSKFHPKIFEYLIKSYYYVGFSSYEYLLETLKFFNFQEELDLNKIKEEKRDPSINELPLEKIKEIESISWSLKEREGEVYNVLLNYIKLLKEEDIYKLLLVLFPDTRFKAMSYDNWNYYGEYVKDWHNNLIHFLELCGIKYDSEKKQLISFEEDLDIKKILAKSDLIDIKFEDIFYRNLNQEINKCYKLGAYTASFILSRKLIENLIIDILRKKYPQNEENLPIYYRTESGRFHDLNLLLKNFEERKKEFGIDEETIEEFFKLIKPFRPSANSNAHSIIVWGEKDNLDKLQIEKMIGLLIKILRNI
;
A
#
# COMPACT_ATOMS: atom_id res chain seq x y z
N MET A 1 -24.37 5.32 19.72
CA MET A 1 -23.21 5.67 18.86
C MET A 1 -22.43 4.40 18.63
N SER A 2 -22.15 4.06 17.37
CA SER A 2 -21.30 2.91 17.07
C SER A 2 -19.89 3.18 17.59
N LYS A 3 -19.26 2.19 18.21
CA LYS A 3 -17.90 2.33 18.73
C LYS A 3 -16.94 2.51 17.56
N PHE A 4 -16.23 3.63 17.52
CA PHE A 4 -15.20 3.83 16.50
C PHE A 4 -14.03 2.86 16.75
N HIS A 5 -13.60 2.16 15.70
CA HIS A 5 -12.47 1.24 15.83
C HIS A 5 -11.15 2.02 16.03
N PRO A 6 -10.27 1.62 16.98
CA PRO A 6 -9.02 2.33 17.27
C PRO A 6 -8.11 2.63 16.06
N LYS A 7 -8.16 1.76 15.03
CA LYS A 7 -7.41 1.93 13.77
C LYS A 7 -7.84 3.14 12.94
N ILE A 8 -9.06 3.65 13.13
CA ILE A 8 -9.52 4.87 12.45
C ILE A 8 -8.67 6.07 12.90
N PHE A 9 -8.25 6.09 14.17
CA PHE A 9 -7.41 7.14 14.73
C PHE A 9 -5.97 7.05 14.27
N GLU A 10 -5.43 5.84 14.21
CA GLU A 10 -4.08 5.62 13.69
C GLU A 10 -3.98 6.07 12.22
N TYR A 11 -5.03 5.85 11.42
CA TYR A 11 -5.12 6.37 10.06
C TYR A 11 -5.13 7.91 10.03
N LEU A 12 -6.05 8.55 10.76
CA LEU A 12 -6.15 10.01 10.83
C LEU A 12 -4.85 10.70 11.24
N ILE A 13 -4.21 10.21 12.32
CA ILE A 13 -2.98 10.80 12.86
C ILE A 13 -1.86 10.68 11.85
N LYS A 14 -1.61 9.46 11.33
CA LYS A 14 -0.51 9.23 10.40
C LYS A 14 -0.72 9.99 9.09
N SER A 15 -1.97 10.16 8.65
CA SER A 15 -2.25 10.95 7.47
C SER A 15 -2.06 12.46 7.66
N TYR A 16 -2.37 13.01 8.84
CA TYR A 16 -2.12 14.43 9.14
C TYR A 16 -0.67 14.73 9.49
N TYR A 17 -0.01 13.85 10.25
CA TYR A 17 1.29 14.11 10.85
C TYR A 17 2.44 14.20 9.84
N TYR A 18 2.28 13.58 8.67
CA TYR A 18 3.34 13.55 7.66
C TYR A 18 3.31 14.72 6.68
N VAL A 19 2.40 15.68 6.87
CA VAL A 19 2.26 16.83 5.97
C VAL A 19 3.23 17.98 6.37
N GLY A 20 4.29 17.67 7.14
CA GLY A 20 5.36 18.61 7.51
C GLY A 20 5.02 19.53 8.70
N PHE A 21 5.94 20.41 9.09
CA PHE A 21 5.85 21.28 10.28
C PHE A 21 4.51 22.06 10.38
N SER A 22 3.98 22.51 9.25
CA SER A 22 2.70 23.24 9.16
C SER A 22 1.49 22.40 9.57
N SER A 23 1.55 21.08 9.41
CA SER A 23 0.45 20.16 9.78
C SER A 23 0.31 19.97 11.29
N TYR A 24 1.42 20.09 12.02
CA TYR A 24 1.47 20.02 13.47
C TYR A 24 0.89 21.26 14.13
N GLU A 25 1.32 22.46 13.71
CA GLU A 25 0.76 23.72 14.23
C GLU A 25 -0.74 23.78 13.98
N TYR A 26 -1.16 23.31 12.80
CA TYR A 26 -2.56 23.23 12.42
C TYR A 26 -3.38 22.27 13.28
N LEU A 27 -2.86 21.07 13.59
CA LEU A 27 -3.52 20.13 14.49
C LEU A 27 -3.60 20.70 15.91
N LEU A 28 -2.55 21.36 16.40
CA LEU A 28 -2.57 22.02 17.71
C LEU A 28 -3.57 23.17 17.78
N GLU A 29 -3.67 23.99 16.73
CA GLU A 29 -4.71 25.03 16.62
C GLU A 29 -6.11 24.44 16.64
N THR A 30 -6.30 23.33 15.90
CA THR A 30 -7.56 22.59 15.88
C THR A 30 -7.91 22.06 17.27
N LEU A 31 -6.95 21.49 18.00
CA LEU A 31 -7.16 20.99 19.36
C LEU A 31 -7.43 22.11 20.38
N LYS A 32 -6.80 23.28 20.22
CA LYS A 32 -7.07 24.46 21.06
C LYS A 32 -8.51 24.97 20.93
N PHE A 33 -9.10 24.86 19.74
CA PHE A 33 -10.47 25.32 19.48
C PHE A 33 -11.53 24.57 20.30
N PHE A 34 -11.22 23.35 20.75
CA PHE A 34 -12.15 22.51 21.50
C PHE A 34 -12.06 22.63 23.02
N ASN A 35 -11.30 23.61 23.54
CA ASN A 35 -11.15 23.85 24.98
C ASN A 35 -10.63 22.62 25.77
N PHE A 36 -9.86 21.74 25.12
CA PHE A 36 -9.20 20.60 25.77
C PHE A 36 -8.02 20.99 26.70
N GLN A 37 -7.83 22.29 26.95
CA GLN A 37 -6.66 22.82 27.67
C GLN A 37 -6.62 22.45 29.15
N GLU A 38 -7.72 22.05 29.78
CA GLU A 38 -7.72 21.71 31.21
C GLU A 38 -6.94 20.42 31.53
N GLU A 39 -6.78 19.50 30.58
CA GLU A 39 -6.00 18.26 30.76
C GLU A 39 -4.61 18.29 30.12
N LEU A 40 -4.32 19.30 29.28
CA LEU A 40 -3.03 19.40 28.57
C LEU A 40 -2.49 20.83 28.63
N ASP A 41 -1.57 21.07 29.56
CA ASP A 41 -0.83 22.33 29.64
C ASP A 41 0.17 22.43 28.47
N LEU A 42 -0.35 22.84 27.32
CA LEU A 42 0.41 23.08 26.09
C LEU A 42 1.48 24.17 26.26
N ASN A 43 1.34 25.05 27.26
CA ASN A 43 2.34 26.08 27.54
C ASN A 43 3.55 25.46 28.26
N LYS A 44 3.33 24.53 29.18
CA LYS A 44 4.42 23.73 29.79
C LYS A 44 5.26 22.97 28.77
N ILE A 45 4.62 22.37 27.77
CA ILE A 45 5.30 21.63 26.68
C ILE A 45 6.10 22.57 25.78
N LYS A 46 5.63 23.81 25.57
CA LYS A 46 6.35 24.83 24.78
C LYS A 46 7.49 25.50 25.56
N GLU A 47 7.33 25.67 26.87
CA GLU A 47 8.29 26.37 27.74
C GLU A 47 9.43 25.46 28.22
N GLU A 48 9.19 24.17 28.47
CA GLU A 48 10.25 23.24 28.94
C GLU A 48 11.32 22.91 27.89
N LYS A 49 11.16 23.31 26.62
CA LYS A 49 12.08 22.92 25.53
C LYS A 49 12.54 24.05 24.58
N ARG A 50 12.35 25.32 24.92
CA ARG A 50 13.06 26.42 24.23
C ARG A 50 14.43 26.64 24.87
N ASP A 51 15.49 26.22 24.19
CA ASP A 51 16.86 26.57 24.57
C ASP A 51 17.02 28.10 24.45
N PRO A 52 17.30 28.83 25.56
CA PRO A 52 17.41 30.28 25.55
C PRO A 52 18.52 30.82 24.65
N SER A 53 19.50 29.99 24.25
CA SER A 53 20.66 30.39 23.46
C SER A 53 20.37 30.68 21.97
N ILE A 54 19.17 30.36 21.48
CA ILE A 54 18.83 30.44 20.05
C ILE A 54 18.51 31.87 19.59
N ASN A 55 18.09 32.76 20.49
CA ASN A 55 17.68 34.12 20.12
C ASN A 55 18.84 35.10 19.81
N GLU A 56 20.10 34.69 20.02
CA GLU A 56 21.28 35.59 19.88
C GLU A 56 22.21 35.23 18.70
N LEU A 57 21.84 34.29 17.82
CA LEU A 57 22.74 33.80 16.78
C LEU A 57 22.57 34.48 15.41
N PRO A 58 23.67 34.75 14.66
CA PRO A 58 23.62 35.32 13.32
C PRO A 58 22.87 34.45 12.30
N LEU A 59 22.19 35.09 11.35
CA LEU A 59 21.31 34.47 10.33
C LEU A 59 21.98 33.35 9.52
N GLU A 60 23.30 33.35 9.39
CA GLU A 60 24.09 32.35 8.68
C GLU A 60 24.26 31.05 9.48
N LYS A 61 24.35 31.13 10.82
CA LYS A 61 24.32 29.96 11.70
C LYS A 61 22.93 29.35 11.84
N ILE A 62 21.88 30.15 11.66
CA ILE A 62 20.49 29.66 11.63
C ILE A 62 20.29 28.67 10.46
N LYS A 63 20.88 28.93 9.29
CA LYS A 63 20.85 28.01 8.14
C LYS A 63 21.68 26.74 8.34
N GLU A 64 22.75 26.82 9.13
CA GLU A 64 23.54 25.66 9.51
C GLU A 64 22.78 24.79 10.54
N ILE A 65 22.00 25.43 11.43
CA ILE A 65 21.07 24.78 12.38
C ILE A 65 19.84 24.19 11.67
N GLU A 66 19.37 24.79 10.56
CA GLU A 66 18.37 24.16 9.68
C GLU A 66 18.91 22.86 9.05
N SER A 67 20.23 22.71 8.89
CA SER A 67 20.83 21.42 8.51
C SER A 67 20.87 20.44 9.70
N ILE A 68 20.97 20.96 10.94
CA ILE A 68 20.81 20.21 12.20
C ILE A 68 19.32 19.87 12.47
N SER A 69 18.38 20.33 11.64
CA SER A 69 16.99 19.83 11.57
C SER A 69 16.90 18.30 11.35
N TRP A 70 18.00 17.63 11.04
CA TRP A 70 18.09 16.17 11.16
C TRP A 70 17.96 15.64 12.61
N SER A 71 18.17 16.47 13.63
CA SER A 71 17.83 16.20 15.05
C SER A 71 16.35 16.44 15.38
N LEU A 72 15.57 17.03 14.47
CA LEU A 72 14.12 17.15 14.59
C LEU A 72 13.40 15.82 14.32
N LYS A 73 14.02 14.85 13.64
CA LYS A 73 13.46 13.49 13.49
C LYS A 73 13.28 12.76 14.83
N GLU A 74 14.17 12.99 15.80
CA GLU A 74 13.99 12.48 17.18
C GLU A 74 12.88 13.24 17.91
N ARG A 75 12.71 14.54 17.66
CA ARG A 75 11.63 15.36 18.24
C ARG A 75 10.27 15.07 17.61
N GLU A 76 10.21 14.71 16.32
CA GLU A 76 9.01 14.25 15.63
C GLU A 76 8.54 12.89 16.16
N GLY A 77 9.47 11.97 16.45
CA GLY A 77 9.13 10.70 17.10
C GLY A 77 8.48 10.90 18.48
N GLU A 78 9.01 11.81 19.30
CA GLU A 78 8.45 12.11 20.62
C GLU A 78 7.09 12.82 20.54
N VAL A 79 6.94 13.82 19.67
CA VAL A 79 5.68 14.57 19.51
C VAL A 79 4.59 13.69 18.90
N TYR A 80 4.93 12.84 17.92
CA TYR A 80 4.04 11.81 17.41
C TYR A 80 3.55 10.89 18.53
N ASN A 81 4.46 10.41 19.38
CA ASN A 81 4.12 9.56 20.50
C ASN A 81 3.21 10.27 21.53
N VAL A 82 3.44 11.55 21.79
CA VAL A 82 2.58 12.36 22.68
C VAL A 82 1.17 12.51 22.09
N LEU A 83 1.04 12.85 20.80
CA LEU A 83 -0.27 12.97 20.14
C LEU A 83 -0.99 11.61 20.06
N LEU A 84 -0.26 10.55 19.73
CA LEU A 84 -0.78 9.19 19.70
C LEU A 84 -1.28 8.77 21.09
N ASN A 85 -0.54 9.08 22.15
CA ASN A 85 -0.93 8.79 23.52
C ASN A 85 -2.12 9.65 23.97
N TYR A 86 -2.17 10.92 23.59
CA TYR A 86 -3.31 11.79 23.88
C TYR A 86 -4.59 11.31 23.20
N ILE A 87 -4.51 10.90 21.93
CA ILE A 87 -5.68 10.41 21.19
C ILE A 87 -6.17 9.07 21.72
N LYS A 88 -5.28 8.22 22.25
CA LYS A 88 -5.68 7.02 23.01
C LYS A 88 -6.48 7.35 24.28
N LEU A 89 -6.38 8.58 24.80
CA LEU A 89 -7.10 9.05 25.98
C LEU A 89 -8.41 9.77 25.62
N LEU A 90 -8.62 10.14 24.36
CA LEU A 90 -9.85 10.80 23.92
C LEU A 90 -11.05 9.86 24.01
N LYS A 91 -12.18 10.38 24.48
CA LYS A 91 -13.47 9.68 24.45
C LYS A 91 -14.03 9.68 23.03
N GLU A 92 -14.90 8.72 22.72
CA GLU A 92 -15.54 8.61 21.39
C GLU A 92 -16.25 9.90 20.94
N GLU A 93 -16.80 10.66 21.88
CA GLU A 93 -17.45 11.95 21.61
C GLU A 93 -16.47 13.04 21.16
N ASP A 94 -15.27 13.04 21.72
CA ASP A 94 -14.22 14.02 21.41
C ASP A 94 -13.56 13.71 20.06
N ILE A 95 -13.41 12.43 19.80
CA ILE A 95 -13.09 11.83 18.50
C ILE A 95 -14.07 12.29 17.41
N TYR A 96 -15.37 12.21 17.69
CA TYR A 96 -16.41 12.58 16.74
C TYR A 96 -16.34 14.07 16.41
N LYS A 97 -16.18 14.92 17.44
CA LYS A 97 -15.99 16.36 17.28
C LYS A 97 -14.75 16.69 16.44
N LEU A 98 -13.63 16.02 16.69
CA LEU A 98 -12.40 16.21 15.94
C LEU A 98 -12.61 15.91 14.46
N LEU A 99 -13.22 14.76 14.14
CA LEU A 99 -13.54 14.39 12.76
C LEU A 99 -14.38 15.46 12.06
N LEU A 100 -15.43 15.98 12.72
CA LEU A 100 -16.30 17.02 12.15
C LEU A 100 -15.58 18.33 11.81
N VAL A 101 -14.44 18.61 12.43
CA VAL A 101 -13.60 19.77 12.07
C VAL A 101 -12.61 19.43 10.95
N LEU A 102 -12.06 18.22 10.95
CA LEU A 102 -11.09 17.78 9.96
C LEU A 102 -11.72 17.53 8.57
N PHE A 103 -12.94 16.98 8.51
CA PHE A 103 -13.60 16.69 7.23
C PHE A 103 -13.85 17.92 6.33
N PRO A 104 -14.49 19.00 6.81
CA PRO A 104 -14.79 20.15 5.96
C PRO A 104 -13.56 21.04 5.69
N ASP A 105 -12.48 20.83 6.42
CA ASP A 105 -11.29 21.66 6.28
C ASP A 105 -10.53 21.30 5.01
N THR A 106 -10.43 22.22 4.05
CA THR A 106 -9.66 22.02 2.82
C THR A 106 -8.23 22.55 2.92
N ARG A 107 -7.83 23.14 4.06
CA ARG A 107 -6.50 23.78 4.21
C ARG A 107 -5.36 22.77 4.08
N PHE A 108 -5.60 21.50 4.42
CA PHE A 108 -4.62 20.42 4.23
C PHE A 108 -4.14 20.27 2.78
N LYS A 109 -4.97 20.62 1.77
CA LYS A 109 -4.60 20.57 0.34
C LYS A 109 -3.46 21.53 0.00
N ALA A 110 -3.27 22.57 0.80
CA ALA A 110 -2.21 23.56 0.63
C ALA A 110 -0.94 23.25 1.47
N MET A 111 -0.96 22.19 2.29
CA MET A 111 0.06 21.95 3.31
C MET A 111 1.20 21.02 2.88
N SER A 112 1.13 20.32 1.75
CA SER A 112 2.14 19.32 1.38
C SER A 112 3.31 19.89 0.58
N TYR A 113 4.54 19.69 1.06
CA TYR A 113 5.76 20.03 0.34
C TYR A 113 6.05 19.08 -0.85
N ASP A 114 5.69 17.80 -0.75
CA ASP A 114 5.95 16.76 -1.75
C ASP A 114 4.68 16.07 -2.29
N ASN A 115 3.49 16.52 -1.87
CA ASN A 115 2.17 15.98 -2.22
C ASN A 115 1.84 14.56 -1.70
N TRP A 116 2.64 13.97 -0.79
CA TRP A 116 2.37 12.62 -0.27
C TRP A 116 2.18 12.62 1.26
N ASN A 117 1.38 11.69 1.79
CA ASN A 117 1.22 11.47 3.23
C ASN A 117 2.04 10.25 3.72
N TYR A 118 1.99 9.94 5.03
CA TYR A 118 2.73 8.81 5.64
C TYR A 118 2.49 7.46 4.95
N TYR A 119 1.29 7.26 4.42
CA TYR A 119 0.87 6.02 3.79
C TYR A 119 1.29 5.95 2.32
N GLY A 120 2.00 6.95 1.81
CA GLY A 120 2.31 7.07 0.39
C GLY A 120 1.07 7.33 -0.45
N GLU A 121 0.03 7.94 0.13
CA GLU A 121 -1.13 8.43 -0.60
C GLU A 121 -0.91 9.89 -1.00
N TYR A 122 -1.47 10.31 -2.13
CA TYR A 122 -1.39 11.70 -2.54
C TYR A 122 -2.30 12.55 -1.63
N VAL A 123 -1.78 13.67 -1.10
CA VAL A 123 -2.50 14.53 -0.13
C VAL A 123 -3.80 15.08 -0.71
N LYS A 124 -3.87 15.32 -2.03
CA LYS A 124 -5.10 15.73 -2.72
C LYS A 124 -6.23 14.68 -2.62
N ASP A 125 -5.86 13.40 -2.54
CA ASP A 125 -6.76 12.24 -2.57
C ASP A 125 -7.09 11.77 -1.14
N TRP A 126 -6.34 12.23 -0.14
CA TRP A 126 -6.49 11.82 1.25
C TRP A 126 -7.92 11.96 1.80
N HIS A 127 -8.59 13.07 1.51
CA HIS A 127 -9.96 13.29 1.98
C HIS A 127 -10.94 12.26 1.40
N ASN A 128 -10.77 11.90 0.12
CA ASN A 128 -11.59 10.87 -0.51
C ASN A 128 -11.28 9.49 0.11
N ASN A 129 -10.01 9.19 0.37
CA ASN A 129 -9.60 7.93 1.01
C ASN A 129 -10.12 7.82 2.44
N LEU A 130 -10.11 8.92 3.21
CA LEU A 130 -10.64 8.96 4.56
C LEU A 130 -12.17 8.76 4.57
N ILE A 131 -12.90 9.44 3.68
CA ILE A 131 -14.35 9.22 3.50
C ILE A 131 -14.60 7.75 3.18
N HIS A 132 -13.89 7.21 2.19
CA HIS A 132 -14.02 5.82 1.79
C HIS A 132 -13.74 4.86 2.95
N PHE A 133 -12.69 5.13 3.73
CA PHE A 133 -12.34 4.33 4.89
C PHE A 133 -13.37 4.40 6.02
N LEU A 134 -13.99 5.57 6.26
CA LEU A 134 -15.11 5.69 7.20
C LEU A 134 -16.35 4.94 6.71
N GLU A 135 -16.65 5.01 5.41
CA GLU A 135 -17.74 4.23 4.81
C GLU A 135 -17.48 2.73 4.98
N LEU A 136 -16.23 2.28 4.81
CA LEU A 136 -15.77 0.92 5.15
C LEU A 136 -15.80 0.60 6.65
N CYS A 137 -16.10 1.57 7.51
CA CYS A 137 -16.32 1.37 8.94
C CYS A 137 -17.81 1.51 9.32
N GLY A 138 -18.72 1.63 8.34
CA GLY A 138 -20.15 1.84 8.57
C GLY A 138 -20.50 3.27 8.97
N ILE A 139 -19.68 4.25 8.57
CA ILE A 139 -19.81 5.66 8.97
C ILE A 139 -19.81 6.52 7.72
N LYS A 140 -20.91 7.25 7.49
CA LYS A 140 -21.04 8.15 6.34
C LYS A 140 -20.87 9.59 6.80
N TYR A 141 -20.09 10.38 6.08
CA TYR A 141 -20.04 11.82 6.27
C TYR A 141 -21.12 12.50 5.41
N ASP A 142 -22.10 13.13 6.06
CA ASP A 142 -23.08 14.02 5.43
C ASP A 142 -22.46 15.43 5.37
N SER A 143 -21.98 15.81 4.18
CA SER A 143 -21.31 17.09 3.95
C SER A 143 -22.25 18.29 4.02
N GLU A 144 -23.54 18.11 3.73
CA GLU A 144 -24.56 19.17 3.80
C GLU A 144 -24.90 19.48 5.25
N LYS A 145 -25.05 18.45 6.08
CA LYS A 145 -25.36 18.58 7.50
C LYS A 145 -24.13 18.72 8.39
N LYS A 146 -22.93 18.48 7.86
CA LYS A 146 -21.66 18.38 8.58
C LYS A 146 -21.76 17.41 9.77
N GLN A 147 -22.24 16.20 9.49
CA GLN A 147 -22.50 15.17 10.50
C GLN A 147 -21.95 13.82 10.05
N LEU A 148 -21.51 12.99 10.99
CA LEU A 148 -21.19 11.59 10.72
C LEU A 148 -22.39 10.74 11.12
N ILE A 149 -22.91 9.99 10.17
CA ILE A 149 -24.07 9.12 10.35
C ILE A 149 -23.54 7.69 10.41
N SER A 150 -23.61 7.07 11.58
CA SER A 150 -23.39 5.63 11.69
C SER A 150 -24.59 4.92 11.05
N PHE A 151 -24.34 4.03 10.11
CA PHE A 151 -25.35 3.14 9.60
C PHE A 151 -25.01 1.74 10.07
N GLU A 152 -25.94 1.09 10.77
CA GLU A 152 -25.88 -0.34 11.13
C GLU A 152 -26.10 -1.22 9.88
N GLU A 153 -25.51 -0.87 8.74
CA GLU A 153 -25.24 -1.95 7.80
C GLU A 153 -24.03 -2.66 8.38
N ASP A 154 -24.24 -3.89 8.86
CA ASP A 154 -23.16 -4.87 8.91
C ASP A 154 -22.33 -4.64 7.66
N LEU A 155 -21.03 -4.37 7.81
CA LEU A 155 -20.14 -4.35 6.67
C LEU A 155 -20.36 -5.65 5.93
N ASP A 156 -21.17 -5.58 4.87
CA ASP A 156 -21.39 -6.72 4.03
C ASP A 156 -20.13 -6.75 3.19
N ILE A 157 -19.07 -7.34 3.79
CA ILE A 157 -17.82 -7.58 3.11
C ILE A 157 -18.17 -8.24 1.76
N LYS A 158 -19.25 -9.04 1.67
CA LYS A 158 -19.78 -9.62 0.41
C LYS A 158 -20.24 -8.61 -0.65
N LYS A 159 -20.61 -7.38 -0.31
CA LYS A 159 -20.90 -6.30 -1.27
C LYS A 159 -19.62 -5.66 -1.83
N ILE A 160 -18.54 -5.58 -1.04
CA ILE A 160 -17.25 -4.99 -1.45
C ILE A 160 -16.35 -6.05 -2.11
N LEU A 161 -16.50 -7.31 -1.72
CA LEU A 161 -15.86 -8.45 -2.36
C LEU A 161 -16.24 -8.46 -3.84
N ALA A 162 -15.24 -8.39 -4.72
CA ALA A 162 -15.42 -8.90 -6.08
C ALA A 162 -16.12 -10.27 -5.96
N LYS A 163 -17.32 -10.39 -6.55
CA LYS A 163 -18.19 -11.58 -6.39
C LYS A 163 -17.50 -12.88 -6.83
N SER A 164 -16.46 -12.78 -7.64
CA SER A 164 -15.65 -13.88 -8.14
C SER A 164 -14.18 -13.76 -7.71
N ASP A 165 -13.53 -14.90 -7.59
CA ASP A 165 -12.08 -15.01 -7.46
C ASP A 165 -11.39 -14.43 -8.71
N LEU A 166 -10.16 -13.94 -8.56
CA LEU A 166 -9.33 -13.54 -9.70
C LEU A 166 -8.81 -14.78 -10.45
N ILE A 167 -8.56 -15.85 -9.70
CA ILE A 167 -8.05 -17.13 -10.18
C ILE A 167 -8.86 -18.25 -9.50
N ASP A 168 -9.84 -18.80 -10.23
CA ASP A 168 -10.64 -19.95 -9.82
C ASP A 168 -9.99 -21.26 -10.31
N ILE A 169 -8.74 -21.48 -9.90
CA ILE A 169 -7.98 -22.70 -10.18
C ILE A 169 -7.62 -23.38 -8.86
N LYS A 170 -7.91 -24.68 -8.77
CA LYS A 170 -7.55 -25.50 -7.62
C LYS A 170 -6.15 -26.08 -7.79
N PHE A 171 -5.26 -25.74 -6.86
CA PHE A 171 -3.90 -26.26 -6.80
C PHE A 171 -3.80 -27.41 -5.80
N GLU A 172 -3.21 -28.53 -6.24
CA GLU A 172 -2.91 -29.68 -5.39
C GLU A 172 -1.77 -29.35 -4.41
N ASP A 173 -0.71 -28.71 -4.91
CA ASP A 173 0.41 -28.25 -4.10
C ASP A 173 -0.01 -27.15 -3.10
N ILE A 174 0.47 -27.29 -1.86
CA ILE A 174 0.06 -26.42 -0.75
C ILE A 174 0.62 -25.00 -0.88
N PHE A 175 1.81 -24.83 -1.46
CA PHE A 175 2.41 -23.51 -1.67
C PHE A 175 1.61 -22.72 -2.68
N TYR A 176 1.29 -23.32 -3.82
CA TYR A 176 0.48 -22.68 -4.84
C TYR A 176 -0.95 -22.40 -4.37
N ARG A 177 -1.53 -23.31 -3.58
CA ARG A 177 -2.85 -23.11 -2.98
C ARG A 177 -2.87 -21.92 -2.04
N ASN A 178 -1.89 -21.81 -1.15
CA ASN A 178 -1.80 -20.70 -0.19
C ASN A 178 -1.59 -19.36 -0.92
N LEU A 179 -0.67 -19.32 -1.89
CA LEU A 179 -0.44 -18.13 -2.70
C LEU A 179 -1.70 -17.72 -3.48
N ASN A 180 -2.44 -18.68 -4.05
CA ASN A 180 -3.71 -18.39 -4.73
C ASN A 180 -4.77 -17.82 -3.79
N GLN A 181 -4.88 -18.37 -2.57
CA GLN A 181 -5.78 -17.85 -1.55
C GLN A 181 -5.42 -16.41 -1.15
N GLU A 182 -4.14 -16.09 -1.02
CA GLU A 182 -3.67 -14.73 -0.75
C GLU A 182 -3.99 -13.78 -1.90
N ILE A 183 -3.74 -14.18 -3.16
CA ILE A 183 -4.09 -13.39 -4.35
C ILE A 183 -5.60 -13.09 -4.37
N ASN A 184 -6.43 -14.14 -4.24
CA ASN A 184 -7.88 -13.97 -4.28
C ASN A 184 -8.38 -13.13 -3.12
N LYS A 185 -7.78 -13.24 -1.92
CA LYS A 185 -8.09 -12.39 -0.76
C LYS A 185 -7.73 -10.93 -1.02
N CYS A 186 -6.54 -10.64 -1.54
CA CYS A 186 -6.14 -9.28 -1.92
C CYS A 186 -7.10 -8.69 -2.95
N TYR A 187 -7.45 -9.46 -3.98
CA TYR A 187 -8.33 -9.01 -5.06
C TYR A 187 -9.71 -8.63 -4.55
N LYS A 188 -10.27 -9.54 -3.74
CA LYS A 188 -11.52 -9.38 -3.01
C LYS A 188 -11.58 -8.16 -2.10
N LEU A 189 -10.46 -7.81 -1.46
CA LEU A 189 -10.36 -6.65 -0.58
C LEU A 189 -10.04 -5.34 -1.34
N GLY A 190 -9.99 -5.36 -2.67
CA GLY A 190 -9.64 -4.19 -3.48
C GLY A 190 -8.14 -3.86 -3.49
N ALA A 191 -7.28 -4.71 -2.92
CA ALA A 191 -5.83 -4.55 -2.94
C ALA A 191 -5.24 -5.02 -4.29
N TYR A 192 -5.64 -4.36 -5.38
CA TYR A 192 -5.33 -4.79 -6.75
C TYR A 192 -3.84 -4.76 -7.08
N THR A 193 -3.07 -3.78 -6.60
CA THR A 193 -1.60 -3.76 -6.74
C THR A 193 -0.95 -4.96 -6.06
N ALA A 194 -1.40 -5.33 -4.84
CA ALA A 194 -0.90 -6.51 -4.15
C ALA A 194 -1.27 -7.79 -4.92
N SER A 195 -2.50 -7.87 -5.42
CA SER A 195 -2.99 -8.97 -6.25
C SER A 195 -2.13 -9.16 -7.50
N PHE A 196 -1.75 -8.06 -8.17
CA PHE A 196 -0.84 -8.07 -9.31
C PHE A 196 0.56 -8.61 -8.96
N ILE A 197 1.16 -8.10 -7.89
CA ILE A 197 2.51 -8.51 -7.45
C ILE A 197 2.53 -10.00 -7.08
N LEU A 198 1.53 -10.46 -6.33
CA LEU A 198 1.42 -11.87 -5.96
C LEU A 198 1.16 -12.77 -7.19
N SER A 199 0.32 -12.33 -8.12
CA SER A 199 0.07 -13.04 -9.39
C SER A 199 1.35 -13.15 -10.24
N ARG A 200 2.18 -12.09 -10.28
CA ARG A 200 3.49 -12.13 -10.93
C ARG A 200 4.39 -13.20 -10.31
N LYS A 201 4.38 -13.32 -8.98
CA LYS A 201 5.17 -14.32 -8.26
C LYS A 201 4.67 -15.75 -8.52
N LEU A 202 3.36 -15.94 -8.59
CA LEU A 202 2.76 -17.22 -8.95
C LEU A 202 3.20 -17.68 -10.35
N ILE A 203 3.14 -16.77 -11.33
CA ILE A 203 3.61 -17.04 -12.70
C ILE A 203 5.11 -17.37 -12.74
N GLU A 204 5.94 -16.60 -12.01
CA GLU A 204 7.38 -16.82 -11.92
C GLU A 204 7.70 -18.24 -11.40
N ASN A 205 7.04 -18.65 -10.31
CA ASN A 205 7.24 -19.97 -9.71
C ASN A 205 6.79 -21.09 -10.67
N LEU A 206 5.67 -20.93 -11.37
CA LEU A 206 5.21 -21.93 -12.34
C LEU A 206 6.19 -22.08 -13.52
N ILE A 207 6.77 -20.98 -14.01
CA ILE A 207 7.80 -21.05 -15.07
C ILE A 207 9.06 -21.76 -14.55
N ILE A 208 9.48 -21.48 -13.32
CA ILE A 208 10.61 -22.19 -12.69
C ILE A 208 10.33 -23.69 -12.64
N ASP A 209 9.12 -24.10 -12.24
CA ASP A 209 8.76 -25.52 -12.18
C ASP A 209 8.71 -26.18 -13.55
N ILE A 210 8.18 -25.50 -14.56
CA ILE A 210 8.19 -25.97 -15.95
C ILE A 210 9.63 -26.18 -16.44
N LEU A 211 10.49 -25.17 -16.28
CA LEU A 211 11.88 -25.24 -16.71
C LEU A 211 12.65 -26.32 -15.94
N ARG A 212 12.47 -26.41 -14.63
CA ARG A 212 13.13 -27.43 -13.79
C ARG A 212 12.70 -28.85 -14.13
N LYS A 213 11.41 -29.05 -14.46
CA LYS A 213 10.89 -30.37 -14.86
C LYS A 213 11.36 -30.76 -16.25
N LYS A 214 11.39 -29.82 -17.20
CA LYS A 214 11.88 -30.05 -18.57
C LYS A 214 13.40 -30.21 -18.65
N TYR A 215 14.14 -29.48 -17.81
CA TYR A 215 15.60 -29.43 -17.77
C TYR A 215 16.11 -29.85 -16.38
N PRO A 216 16.26 -31.16 -16.14
CA PRO A 216 16.72 -31.69 -14.85
C PRO A 216 18.05 -31.10 -14.41
N GLN A 217 18.25 -31.01 -13.09
CA GLN A 217 19.41 -30.38 -12.48
C GLN A 217 20.72 -31.09 -12.86
N ASN A 218 21.50 -30.46 -13.75
CA ASN A 218 22.88 -30.78 -14.09
C ASN A 218 23.63 -29.48 -14.45
N GLU A 219 24.95 -29.56 -14.67
CA GLU A 219 25.80 -28.38 -14.92
C GLU A 219 25.35 -27.55 -16.14
N GLU A 220 24.80 -28.20 -17.17
CA GLU A 220 24.36 -27.55 -18.41
C GLU A 220 22.98 -26.90 -18.29
N ASN A 221 22.06 -27.55 -17.56
CA ASN A 221 20.66 -27.17 -17.47
C ASN A 221 20.35 -26.20 -16.33
N LEU A 222 21.07 -26.30 -15.21
CA LEU A 222 20.82 -25.47 -14.03
C LEU A 222 20.85 -23.95 -14.33
N PRO A 223 21.77 -23.44 -15.19
CA PRO A 223 21.78 -22.03 -15.60
C PRO A 223 20.56 -21.57 -16.41
N ILE A 224 19.63 -22.46 -16.78
CA ILE A 224 18.40 -22.07 -17.49
C ILE A 224 17.40 -21.40 -16.54
N TYR A 225 17.43 -21.73 -15.26
CA TYR A 225 16.48 -21.20 -14.26
C TYR A 225 17.13 -20.72 -12.97
N TYR A 226 18.43 -20.99 -12.75
CA TYR A 226 19.10 -20.73 -11.47
C TYR A 226 20.46 -20.02 -11.64
N ARG A 227 20.72 -19.01 -10.79
CA ARG A 227 22.04 -18.36 -10.68
C ARG A 227 22.82 -19.00 -9.54
N THR A 228 23.79 -19.85 -9.88
CA THR A 228 24.69 -20.50 -8.91
C THR A 228 25.46 -19.49 -8.06
N GLU A 229 25.98 -18.42 -8.68
CA GLU A 229 26.75 -17.36 -8.00
C GLU A 229 25.99 -16.65 -6.87
N SER A 230 24.66 -16.54 -6.99
CA SER A 230 23.82 -15.82 -6.02
C SER A 230 22.85 -16.72 -5.25
N GLY A 231 22.94 -18.04 -5.43
CA GLY A 231 22.10 -19.01 -4.73
C GLY A 231 20.60 -18.76 -4.88
N ARG A 232 20.15 -18.28 -6.05
CA ARG A 232 18.75 -17.94 -6.29
C ARG A 232 18.31 -18.22 -7.72
N PHE A 233 17.01 -18.43 -7.90
CA PHE A 233 16.39 -18.48 -9.22
C PHE A 233 16.56 -17.17 -9.99
N HIS A 234 16.51 -17.27 -11.31
CA HIS A 234 16.44 -16.09 -12.18
C HIS A 234 15.18 -15.27 -11.88
N ASP A 235 15.27 -13.96 -12.13
CA ASP A 235 14.08 -13.10 -12.15
C ASP A 235 13.15 -13.47 -13.32
N LEU A 236 11.88 -13.09 -13.22
CA LEU A 236 10.88 -13.34 -14.26
C LEU A 236 11.33 -12.94 -15.67
N ASN A 237 12.12 -11.87 -15.86
CA ASN A 237 12.52 -11.44 -17.21
C ASN A 237 13.44 -12.46 -17.87
N LEU A 238 14.46 -12.90 -17.13
CA LEU A 238 15.40 -13.89 -17.65
C LEU A 238 14.73 -15.27 -17.78
N LEU A 239 13.84 -15.64 -16.86
CA LEU A 239 13.01 -16.85 -16.99
C LEU A 239 12.15 -16.83 -18.26
N LEU A 240 11.44 -15.72 -18.52
CA LEU A 240 10.63 -15.55 -19.72
C LEU A 240 11.47 -15.59 -20.99
N LYS A 241 12.65 -14.97 -20.99
CA LYS A 241 13.58 -15.04 -22.12
C LYS A 241 14.00 -16.48 -22.40
N ASN A 242 14.48 -17.18 -21.37
CA ASN A 242 14.95 -18.56 -21.51
C ASN A 242 13.84 -19.51 -21.94
N PHE A 243 12.61 -19.28 -21.46
CA PHE A 243 11.42 -20.05 -21.82
C PHE A 243 10.98 -19.77 -23.27
N GLU A 244 11.03 -18.52 -23.73
CA GLU A 244 10.68 -18.13 -25.10
C GLU A 244 11.68 -18.69 -26.13
N GLU A 245 12.98 -18.57 -25.85
CA GLU A 245 14.05 -19.06 -26.74
C GLU A 245 13.98 -20.58 -26.96
N ARG A 246 13.44 -21.32 -25.97
CA ARG A 246 13.39 -22.78 -25.96
C ARG A 246 12.00 -23.35 -26.25
N LYS A 247 11.01 -22.53 -26.59
CA LYS A 247 9.61 -22.97 -26.79
C LYS A 247 9.45 -24.15 -27.76
N LYS A 248 10.30 -24.23 -28.79
CA LYS A 248 10.31 -25.32 -29.78
C LYS A 248 10.60 -26.69 -29.16
N GLU A 249 11.35 -26.73 -28.06
CA GLU A 249 11.71 -27.95 -27.36
C GLU A 249 10.53 -28.55 -26.58
N PHE A 250 9.42 -27.82 -26.45
CA PHE A 250 8.17 -28.27 -25.82
C PHE A 250 7.21 -28.99 -26.80
N GLY A 251 7.57 -29.08 -28.09
CA GLY A 251 6.81 -29.86 -29.07
C GLY A 251 5.36 -29.39 -29.20
N ILE A 252 4.40 -30.25 -28.85
CA ILE A 252 2.96 -29.98 -28.96
C ILE A 252 2.54 -28.72 -28.18
N ASP A 253 3.28 -28.35 -27.13
CA ASP A 253 2.99 -27.18 -26.32
C ASP A 253 3.60 -25.86 -26.83
N GLU A 254 4.31 -25.86 -27.96
CA GLU A 254 4.86 -24.62 -28.55
C GLU A 254 3.76 -23.56 -28.75
N GLU A 255 2.60 -23.94 -29.30
CA GLU A 255 1.47 -23.04 -29.51
C GLU A 255 0.88 -22.52 -28.19
N THR A 256 0.80 -23.37 -27.16
CA THR A 256 0.35 -23.00 -25.81
C THR A 256 1.29 -21.94 -25.22
N ILE A 257 2.59 -22.10 -25.42
CA ILE A 257 3.62 -21.14 -24.98
C ILE A 257 3.51 -19.81 -25.73
N GLU A 258 3.26 -19.84 -27.04
CA GLU A 258 3.03 -18.61 -27.82
C GLU A 258 1.78 -17.85 -27.35
N GLU A 259 0.70 -18.55 -27.03
CA GLU A 259 -0.49 -17.94 -26.45
C GLU A 259 -0.18 -17.28 -25.10
N PHE A 260 0.56 -17.96 -24.24
CA PHE A 260 1.02 -17.38 -22.97
C PHE A 260 1.86 -16.11 -23.18
N PHE A 261 2.79 -16.10 -24.14
CA PHE A 261 3.62 -14.93 -24.43
C PHE A 261 2.85 -13.73 -25.00
N LYS A 262 1.69 -13.96 -25.63
CA LYS A 262 0.78 -12.86 -26.01
C LYS A 262 0.18 -12.17 -24.78
N LEU A 263 -0.11 -12.93 -23.72
CA LEU A 263 -0.76 -12.44 -22.50
C LEU A 263 0.22 -11.82 -21.50
N ILE A 264 1.45 -12.36 -21.36
CA ILE A 264 2.39 -11.95 -20.31
C ILE A 264 3.05 -10.59 -20.55
N LYS A 265 2.83 -9.97 -21.72
CA LYS A 265 3.45 -8.68 -22.09
C LYS A 265 3.31 -7.59 -21.01
N PRO A 266 2.15 -7.39 -20.33
CA PRO A 266 2.01 -6.37 -19.29
C PRO A 266 2.83 -6.65 -18.01
N PHE A 267 3.28 -7.89 -17.81
CA PHE A 267 4.15 -8.27 -16.70
C PHE A 267 5.64 -8.08 -17.00
N ARG A 268 6.00 -7.95 -18.29
CA ARG A 268 7.36 -7.57 -18.68
C ARG A 268 7.52 -6.08 -18.33
N PRO A 269 8.50 -5.70 -17.51
CA PRO A 269 8.90 -4.30 -17.41
C PRO A 269 9.42 -3.94 -18.80
N SER A 270 8.61 -3.24 -19.58
CA SER A 270 9.02 -2.71 -20.88
C SER A 270 10.38 -2.03 -20.72
N ALA A 271 11.33 -2.40 -21.57
CA ALA A 271 12.64 -1.79 -21.64
C ALA A 271 12.53 -0.26 -21.51
N ASN A 272 13.26 0.29 -20.53
CA ASN A 272 13.65 1.70 -20.37
C ASN A 272 12.76 2.75 -19.69
N SER A 273 11.62 2.49 -19.02
CA SER A 273 10.99 3.63 -18.28
C SER A 273 10.15 3.37 -17.02
N ASN A 274 9.64 2.17 -16.74
CA ASN A 274 8.64 2.01 -15.67
C ASN A 274 8.98 0.98 -14.57
N ALA A 275 10.20 0.45 -14.54
CA ALA A 275 10.58 -0.54 -13.50
C ALA A 275 10.93 0.08 -12.13
N HIS A 276 11.11 1.41 -12.06
CA HIS A 276 11.40 2.14 -10.81
C HIS A 276 10.18 2.85 -10.22
N SER A 277 9.03 2.79 -10.88
CA SER A 277 7.76 3.31 -10.40
C SER A 277 6.86 2.11 -10.10
N ILE A 278 6.41 1.97 -8.86
CA ILE A 278 5.33 1.03 -8.52
C ILE A 278 4.16 1.38 -9.45
N ILE A 279 3.90 0.55 -10.46
CA ILE A 279 2.73 0.70 -11.32
C ILE A 279 1.55 0.45 -10.39
N VAL A 280 0.86 1.52 -10.01
CA VAL A 280 -0.36 1.45 -9.22
C VAL A 280 -1.44 0.89 -10.14
N TRP A 281 -1.68 -0.41 -10.04
CA TRP A 281 -2.86 -1.03 -10.61
C TRP A 281 -4.04 -0.68 -9.69
N GLY A 282 -4.44 0.60 -9.71
CA GLY A 282 -5.39 1.15 -8.75
C GLY A 282 -6.83 0.69 -8.93
N GLU A 283 -7.13 -0.07 -9.99
CA GLU A 283 -8.50 -0.40 -10.38
C GLU A 283 -8.63 -1.87 -10.80
N LYS A 284 -9.77 -2.47 -10.42
CA LYS A 284 -10.18 -3.85 -10.74
C LYS A 284 -10.11 -4.15 -12.24
N ASP A 285 -10.66 -3.26 -13.05
CA ASP A 285 -10.80 -3.44 -14.49
C ASP A 285 -9.44 -3.59 -15.20
N ASN A 286 -8.40 -2.93 -14.67
CA ASN A 286 -7.06 -3.05 -15.22
C ASN A 286 -6.47 -4.43 -14.95
N LEU A 287 -6.73 -4.99 -13.77
CA LEU A 287 -6.28 -6.32 -13.40
C LEU A 287 -7.06 -7.42 -14.15
N ASP A 288 -8.38 -7.26 -14.31
CA ASP A 288 -9.23 -8.22 -15.01
C ASP A 288 -8.85 -8.37 -16.49
N LYS A 289 -8.44 -7.26 -17.14
CA LYS A 289 -7.96 -7.25 -18.53
C LYS A 289 -6.67 -8.06 -18.73
N LEU A 290 -5.91 -8.35 -17.67
CA LEU A 290 -4.66 -9.11 -17.78
C LEU A 290 -4.88 -10.61 -18.01
N GLN A 291 -6.10 -11.12 -17.81
CA GLN A 291 -6.43 -12.54 -18.01
C GLN A 291 -5.50 -13.48 -17.23
N ILE A 292 -5.24 -13.17 -15.96
CA ILE A 292 -4.27 -13.87 -15.09
C ILE A 292 -4.60 -15.35 -14.95
N GLU A 293 -5.87 -15.69 -14.70
CA GLU A 293 -6.32 -17.08 -14.64
C GLU A 293 -5.98 -17.87 -15.91
N LYS A 294 -6.22 -17.26 -17.08
CA LYS A 294 -5.90 -17.89 -18.37
C LYS A 294 -4.41 -18.18 -18.51
N MET A 295 -3.55 -17.22 -18.16
CA MET A 295 -2.09 -17.43 -18.18
C MET A 295 -1.67 -18.60 -17.29
N ILE A 296 -2.21 -18.67 -16.07
CA ILE A 296 -1.94 -19.76 -15.13
C ILE A 296 -2.43 -21.09 -15.68
N GLY A 297 -3.63 -21.13 -16.26
CA GLY A 297 -4.18 -22.34 -16.91
C GLY A 297 -3.28 -22.86 -18.03
N LEU A 298 -2.74 -21.96 -18.86
CA LEU A 298 -1.78 -22.33 -19.93
C LEU A 298 -0.49 -22.93 -19.33
N LEU A 299 0.08 -22.32 -18.28
CA LEU A 299 1.28 -22.83 -17.62
C LEU A 299 1.05 -24.19 -16.94
N ILE A 300 -0.09 -24.38 -16.28
CA ILE A 300 -0.45 -25.67 -15.67
C ILE A 300 -0.62 -26.75 -16.74
N LYS A 301 -1.24 -26.42 -17.89
CA LYS A 301 -1.36 -27.35 -19.02
C LYS A 301 0.03 -27.81 -19.48
N ILE A 302 0.96 -26.88 -19.69
CA ILE A 302 2.34 -27.18 -20.09
C ILE A 302 3.02 -28.08 -19.04
N LEU A 303 2.92 -27.73 -17.75
CA LEU A 303 3.55 -28.47 -16.66
C LEU A 303 3.04 -29.93 -16.53
N ARG A 304 1.79 -30.19 -16.92
CA ARG A 304 1.18 -31.53 -16.91
C ARG A 304 1.61 -32.41 -18.07
N ASN A 305 1.98 -31.81 -19.20
CA ASN A 305 2.32 -32.51 -20.44
C ASN A 305 3.79 -32.91 -20.55
N ILE A 306 4.67 -32.24 -19.81
CA ILE A 306 6.10 -32.59 -19.69
C ILE A 306 6.35 -33.60 -18.58
#